data_AF-A0A355AF64-F1
#
_entry.id   AF-A0A355AF64-F1
#
_cell.length_a   1.000
_cell.length_b   1.000
_cell.length_c   1.000
_cell.angle_alpha   90.00
_cell.angle_beta   90.00
_cell.angle_gamma   90.00
#
_symmetry.space_group_name_H-M   'P 1'
#
loop_
_entity.id
_entity.type
_entity.pdbx_description
1 polymer ?
#
loop_
_entity_poly.entity_id
_entity_poly.type
_entity_poly.pdbx_seq_one_letter_code
_entity_poly.pdbx_strand_id
1 'polypeptide(L)'
;MVIDMNKQLTLFEDETKDKTNHIAESYTGIYAMHKYWSKKPYNIIREFILRYTEKDEIVLDPFCGSGISVTESIFTERKAIGIDINPSAIFITKQMINKVPTKLIQKEFSKLESEVKDVINSFYIVRRGDKKFIGSHFIWESGKLTEIWYKNDVKNRTKIIEKPTEDDLNLVSSFSYNKIPYYYPKDRFFHNSRINANRESHIYELFTPRNLMALSLLMDRIEKIENNNVREFFKFCFTASVGQASRMVFVVKRRGKFNGKSRKTERKEVGSWVIGYWVPKEHFEINVWNCFENRYRKIIKAKRGLEYKKY
;
A
#
# COMPACT_ATOMS: atom_id res chain seq x y z
N MET A 1 -15.78 53.50 14.68
CA MET A 1 -14.98 52.28 14.88
C MET A 1 -14.29 51.96 13.59
N VAL A 2 -13.00 52.25 13.49
CA VAL A 2 -12.17 51.85 12.34
C VAL A 2 -11.76 50.41 12.61
N ILE A 3 -12.19 49.49 11.76
CA ILE A 3 -11.72 48.11 11.79
C ILE A 3 -10.27 48.17 11.34
N ASP A 4 -9.34 47.95 12.26
CA ASP A 4 -7.92 47.85 11.97
C ASP A 4 -7.71 46.59 11.12
N MET A 5 -7.63 46.77 9.80
CA MET A 5 -7.30 45.68 8.89
C MET A 5 -5.82 45.37 9.11
N ASN A 6 -5.54 44.23 9.74
CA ASN A 6 -4.18 43.69 9.83
C ASN A 6 -3.54 43.76 8.42
N LYS A 7 -2.42 44.48 8.34
CA LYS A 7 -1.66 44.73 7.12
C LYS A 7 -1.36 43.38 6.45
N GLN A 8 -1.78 43.20 5.21
CA GLN A 8 -1.47 41.99 4.45
C GLN A 8 0.06 41.91 4.29
N LEU A 9 0.66 40.88 4.89
CA LEU A 9 2.11 40.63 4.80
C LEU A 9 2.51 40.46 3.34
N THR A 10 3.58 41.13 2.94
CA THR A 10 4.20 40.89 1.64
C THR A 10 4.88 39.52 1.63
N LEU A 11 5.11 38.94 0.44
CA LEU A 11 5.76 37.62 0.26
C LEU A 11 7.11 37.47 0.98
N PHE A 12 7.73 38.58 1.40
CA PHE A 12 9.06 38.66 1.98
C PHE A 12 9.08 39.19 3.42
N GLU A 13 7.92 39.53 4.00
CA GLU A 13 7.82 39.91 5.41
C GLU A 13 7.58 38.63 6.24
N ASP A 14 8.66 38.13 6.84
CA ASP A 14 8.61 37.03 7.80
C ASP A 14 8.09 37.58 9.14
N GLU A 15 6.99 37.03 9.65
CA GLU A 15 6.60 37.26 11.04
C GLU A 15 7.75 36.87 11.96
N THR A 16 7.95 37.68 13.01
CA THR A 16 8.91 37.46 14.09
C THR A 16 9.12 35.98 14.37
N LYS A 17 10.40 35.55 14.32
CA LYS A 17 10.92 34.20 14.55
C LYS A 17 10.35 33.52 15.81
N ASP A 18 9.12 33.05 15.76
CA ASP A 18 8.70 31.90 16.55
C ASP A 18 9.39 30.70 15.93
N LYS A 19 10.61 30.41 16.40
CA LYS A 19 11.32 29.17 16.06
C LYS A 19 10.63 27.99 16.74
N THR A 20 9.41 27.68 16.34
CA THR A 20 8.79 26.40 16.67
C THR A 20 9.44 25.33 15.81
N ASN A 21 10.41 24.62 16.40
CA ASN A 21 10.99 23.43 15.79
C ASN A 21 9.94 22.30 15.82
N HIS A 22 9.04 22.29 14.84
CA HIS A 22 8.06 21.22 14.69
C HIS A 22 8.75 19.90 14.34
N ILE A 23 8.66 18.90 15.21
CA ILE A 23 9.20 17.56 14.96
C ILE A 23 8.12 16.73 14.27
N ALA A 24 8.44 16.21 13.09
CA ALA A 24 7.52 15.38 12.32
C ALA A 24 7.28 14.03 13.02
N GLU A 25 6.02 13.69 13.27
CA GLU A 25 5.65 12.37 13.79
C GLU A 25 5.58 11.31 12.68
N SER A 26 5.89 10.06 13.03
CA SER A 26 5.78 8.93 12.12
C SER A 26 4.32 8.57 11.82
N TYR A 27 4.01 8.23 10.58
CA TYR A 27 2.68 7.80 10.19
C TYR A 27 2.26 6.50 10.88
N THR A 28 1.25 6.58 11.74
CA THR A 28 0.61 5.43 12.40
C THR A 28 -0.91 5.43 12.15
N GLY A 29 -1.60 4.34 12.50
CA GLY A 29 -3.06 4.26 12.40
C GLY A 29 -3.60 4.61 11.01
N ILE A 30 -4.50 5.60 10.95
CA ILE A 30 -5.14 6.06 9.71
C ILE A 30 -4.12 6.55 8.66
N TYR A 31 -3.05 7.22 9.08
CA TYR A 31 -2.07 7.80 8.15
C TYR A 31 -1.18 6.74 7.49
N ALA A 32 -1.11 5.55 8.08
CA ALA A 32 -0.34 4.40 7.59
C ALA A 32 -1.14 3.45 6.66
N MET A 33 -2.43 3.72 6.44
CA MET A 33 -3.31 2.81 5.69
C MET A 33 -2.88 2.61 4.24
N HIS A 34 -2.56 3.69 3.53
CA HIS A 34 -2.13 3.69 2.13
C HIS A 34 -0.83 4.47 1.96
N LYS A 35 0.09 3.95 1.16
CA LYS A 35 1.31 4.67 0.80
C LYS A 35 0.96 5.73 -0.24
N TYR A 36 1.43 6.95 -0.04
CA TYR A 36 1.33 8.04 -1.01
C TYR A 36 2.64 8.81 -0.91
N TRP A 37 3.16 9.26 -2.05
CA TRP A 37 4.39 10.04 -2.05
C TRP A 37 4.08 11.45 -1.57
N SER A 38 5.08 12.15 -1.02
CA SER A 38 4.94 13.53 -0.51
C SER A 38 3.86 13.78 0.55
N LYS A 39 3.49 12.78 1.37
CA LYS A 39 2.65 13.02 2.56
C LYS A 39 3.32 14.03 3.48
N LYS A 40 2.52 14.97 3.99
CA LYS A 40 2.93 15.92 5.03
C LYS A 40 2.70 15.33 6.43
N PRO A 41 3.56 15.62 7.42
CA PRO A 41 3.37 15.17 8.80
C PRO A 41 2.04 15.71 9.36
N TYR A 42 1.17 14.81 9.83
CA TYR A 42 -0.19 15.17 10.25
C TYR A 42 -0.20 16.11 11.46
N ASN A 43 0.73 15.94 12.40
CA ASN A 43 0.80 16.74 13.62
C ASN A 43 1.10 18.20 13.32
N ILE A 44 2.00 18.45 12.37
CA ILE A 44 2.34 19.80 11.92
C ILE A 44 1.13 20.45 11.26
N ILE A 45 0.46 19.73 10.35
CA ILE A 45 -0.73 20.24 9.67
C ILE A 45 -1.85 20.57 10.65
N ARG A 46 -2.05 19.72 11.69
CA ARG A 46 -3.02 19.97 12.76
C ARG A 46 -2.73 21.28 13.49
N GLU A 47 -1.47 21.54 13.84
CA GLU A 47 -1.08 22.77 14.54
C GLU A 47 -1.38 24.02 13.71
N PHE A 48 -1.10 24.01 12.40
CA PHE A 48 -1.49 25.10 11.51
C PHE A 48 -3.00 25.31 11.50
N ILE A 49 -3.79 24.24 11.38
CA ILE A 49 -5.26 24.35 11.39
C ILE A 49 -5.75 24.95 12.72
N LEU A 50 -5.24 24.47 13.86
CA LEU A 50 -5.65 24.96 15.18
C LEU A 50 -5.22 26.41 15.44
N ARG A 51 -4.08 26.85 14.89
CA ARG A 51 -3.56 28.22 15.08
C ARG A 51 -4.30 29.26 14.24
N TYR A 52 -4.71 28.90 13.03
CA TYR A 52 -5.21 29.86 12.03
C TYR A 52 -6.69 29.72 11.71
N THR A 53 -7.42 28.82 12.38
CA THR A 53 -8.86 28.65 12.20
C THR A 53 -9.56 28.37 13.51
N GLU A 54 -10.86 28.65 13.54
CA GLU A 54 -11.77 28.26 14.62
C GLU A 54 -12.62 27.04 14.23
N LYS A 55 -13.34 26.47 15.20
CA LYS A 55 -14.30 25.39 14.92
C LYS A 55 -15.37 25.86 13.94
N ASP A 56 -15.92 24.92 13.16
CA ASP A 56 -16.94 25.14 12.13
C ASP A 56 -16.52 26.00 10.90
N GLU A 57 -15.33 26.60 10.93
CA GLU A 57 -14.73 27.27 9.76
C GLU A 57 -14.35 26.27 8.66
N ILE A 58 -14.11 26.80 7.46
CA ILE A 58 -13.78 26.01 6.27
C ILE A 58 -12.28 26.06 6.00
N VAL A 59 -11.65 24.90 5.96
CA VAL A 59 -10.28 24.74 5.48
C VAL A 59 -10.31 24.25 4.03
N LEU A 60 -9.68 25.02 3.13
CA LEU A 60 -9.48 24.65 1.73
C LEU A 60 -8.05 24.19 1.51
N ASP A 61 -7.88 22.99 0.95
CA ASP A 61 -6.60 22.55 0.40
C ASP A 61 -6.75 22.29 -1.12
N PRO A 62 -6.21 23.17 -1.98
CA PRO A 62 -6.33 23.02 -3.42
C PRO A 62 -5.41 21.94 -4.02
N PHE A 63 -4.54 21.32 -3.22
CA PHE A 63 -3.60 20.26 -3.63
C PHE A 63 -3.53 19.15 -2.57
N CYS A 64 -4.68 18.61 -2.19
CA CYS A 64 -4.82 17.85 -0.96
C CYS A 64 -4.03 16.54 -0.92
N GLY A 65 -3.61 16.00 -2.06
CA GLY A 65 -2.86 14.75 -2.14
C GLY A 65 -3.59 13.61 -1.44
N SER A 66 -2.92 12.92 -0.51
CA SER A 66 -3.56 11.86 0.29
C SER A 66 -4.48 12.39 1.40
N GLY A 67 -4.80 13.68 1.44
CA GLY A 67 -5.85 14.25 2.28
C GLY A 67 -5.47 14.38 3.75
N ILE A 68 -4.19 14.64 4.07
CA ILE A 68 -3.76 14.87 5.46
C ILE A 68 -4.45 16.12 6.02
N SER A 69 -4.39 17.24 5.30
CA SER A 69 -5.11 18.48 5.63
C SER A 69 -6.59 18.24 5.85
N VAL A 70 -7.28 17.67 4.86
CA VAL A 70 -8.71 17.34 4.92
C VAL A 70 -9.04 16.48 6.15
N THR A 71 -8.23 15.45 6.42
CA THR A 71 -8.42 14.56 7.57
C THR A 71 -8.25 15.31 8.89
N GLU A 72 -7.19 16.13 9.00
CA GLU A 72 -6.93 16.90 10.23
C GLU A 72 -7.99 17.96 10.46
N SER A 73 -8.44 18.67 9.43
CA SER A 73 -9.51 19.65 9.53
C SER A 73 -10.76 19.03 10.15
N ILE A 74 -11.19 17.87 9.63
CA ILE A 74 -12.35 17.14 10.18
C ILE A 74 -12.08 16.69 11.62
N PHE A 75 -10.89 16.15 11.93
CA PHE A 75 -10.56 15.69 13.27
C PHE A 75 -10.48 16.80 14.31
N THR A 76 -10.30 18.03 13.84
CA THR A 76 -10.33 19.25 14.65
C THR A 76 -11.67 19.98 14.54
N GLU A 77 -12.75 19.37 14.04
CA GLU A 77 -14.09 19.98 14.01
C GLU A 77 -14.18 21.22 13.09
N ARG A 78 -13.44 21.20 11.98
CA ARG A 78 -13.59 22.15 10.85
C ARG A 78 -14.28 21.48 9.68
N LYS A 79 -14.91 22.27 8.81
CA LYS A 79 -15.33 21.84 7.48
C LYS A 79 -14.09 21.81 6.57
N ALA A 80 -14.06 20.89 5.61
CA ALA A 80 -12.91 20.71 4.74
C ALA A 80 -13.32 20.60 3.27
N ILE A 81 -12.59 21.30 2.41
CA ILE A 81 -12.66 21.17 0.95
C ILE A 81 -11.28 20.77 0.46
N GLY A 82 -11.18 19.60 -0.18
CA GLY A 82 -9.93 19.10 -0.77
C GLY A 82 -10.06 18.96 -2.27
N ILE A 83 -9.12 19.53 -3.02
CA ILE A 83 -9.04 19.45 -4.48
C ILE A 83 -7.70 18.79 -4.83
N ASP A 84 -7.72 17.91 -5.83
CA ASP A 84 -6.53 17.33 -6.43
C ASP A 84 -6.88 16.86 -7.84
N ILE A 85 -5.95 17.05 -8.79
CA ILE A 85 -6.11 16.59 -10.17
C ILE A 85 -6.00 15.07 -10.28
N ASN A 86 -5.30 14.43 -9.35
CA ASN A 86 -5.06 13.00 -9.38
C ASN A 86 -6.26 12.24 -8.77
N PRO A 87 -7.02 11.47 -9.56
CA PRO A 87 -8.16 10.72 -9.04
C PRO A 87 -7.77 9.69 -7.96
N SER A 88 -6.54 9.19 -7.99
CA SER A 88 -6.03 8.29 -6.93
C SER A 88 -5.84 9.02 -5.60
N ALA A 89 -5.44 10.29 -5.63
CA ALA A 89 -5.29 11.13 -4.45
C ALA A 89 -6.66 11.39 -3.80
N ILE A 90 -7.65 11.75 -4.62
CA ILE A 90 -9.05 11.91 -4.19
C ILE A 90 -9.62 10.61 -3.63
N PHE A 91 -9.39 9.47 -4.30
CA PHE A 91 -9.82 8.17 -3.82
C PHE A 91 -9.23 7.83 -2.44
N ILE A 92 -7.92 8.00 -2.27
CA ILE A 92 -7.25 7.76 -0.97
C ILE A 92 -7.83 8.68 0.10
N THR A 93 -7.99 9.98 -0.19
CA THR A 93 -8.55 10.96 0.74
C THR A 93 -9.95 10.56 1.20
N LYS A 94 -10.85 10.24 0.27
CA LYS A 94 -12.19 9.75 0.56
C LYS A 94 -12.14 8.51 1.45
N GLN A 95 -11.29 7.55 1.12
CA GLN A 95 -11.17 6.30 1.88
C GLN A 95 -10.49 6.48 3.23
N MET A 96 -9.73 7.55 3.48
CA MET A 96 -9.24 7.86 4.81
C MET A 96 -10.39 8.23 5.75
N ILE A 97 -11.27 9.12 5.32
CA ILE A 97 -12.34 9.68 6.16
C ILE A 97 -13.66 8.88 6.13
N ASN A 98 -13.90 8.07 5.09
CA ASN A 98 -15.15 7.31 4.95
C ASN A 98 -15.38 6.35 6.13
N LYS A 99 -16.58 6.37 6.71
CA LYS A 99 -16.98 5.48 7.81
C LYS A 99 -17.83 4.34 7.24
N VAL A 100 -17.31 3.13 7.33
CA VAL A 100 -18.01 1.90 6.94
C VAL A 100 -18.08 0.99 8.15
N PRO A 101 -19.27 0.49 8.54
CA PRO A 101 -19.41 -0.40 9.68
C PRO A 101 -18.46 -1.59 9.59
N THR A 102 -17.62 -1.77 10.61
CA THR A 102 -16.54 -2.75 10.54
C THR A 102 -17.04 -4.19 10.53
N LYS A 103 -18.27 -4.42 11.00
CA LYS A 103 -18.99 -5.69 10.89
C LYS A 103 -19.30 -6.06 9.44
N LEU A 104 -19.73 -5.10 8.61
CA LEU A 104 -20.00 -5.34 7.18
C LEU A 104 -18.73 -5.70 6.43
N ILE A 105 -17.65 -4.96 6.70
CA ILE A 105 -16.33 -5.25 6.15
C ILE A 105 -15.87 -6.66 6.52
N GLN A 106 -15.98 -7.05 7.80
CA GLN A 106 -15.55 -8.37 8.25
C GLN A 106 -16.37 -9.50 7.61
N LYS A 107 -17.70 -9.33 7.53
CA LYS A 107 -18.58 -10.29 6.88
C LYS A 107 -18.17 -10.50 5.42
N GLU A 108 -17.89 -9.43 4.69
CA GLU A 108 -17.51 -9.53 3.28
C GLU A 108 -16.07 -10.05 3.11
N PHE A 109 -15.13 -9.73 4.03
CA PHE A 109 -13.79 -10.33 4.02
C PHE A 109 -13.85 -11.85 4.18
N SER A 110 -14.71 -12.37 5.06
CA SER A 110 -14.89 -13.82 5.22
C SER A 110 -15.39 -14.50 3.94
N LYS A 111 -16.27 -13.83 3.17
CA LYS A 111 -16.71 -14.34 1.87
C LYS A 111 -15.57 -14.32 0.83
N LEU A 112 -14.87 -13.19 0.71
CA LEU A 112 -13.69 -13.07 -0.15
C LEU A 112 -12.68 -14.18 0.16
N GLU A 113 -12.41 -14.41 1.45
CA GLU A 113 -11.53 -15.47 1.91
C GLU A 113 -12.01 -16.85 1.46
N SER A 114 -13.29 -17.20 1.70
CA SER A 114 -13.82 -18.50 1.27
C SER A 114 -13.84 -18.73 -0.23
N GLU A 115 -13.94 -17.66 -1.03
CA GLU A 115 -14.14 -17.77 -2.47
C GLU A 115 -12.83 -17.75 -3.27
N VAL A 116 -11.84 -16.95 -2.86
CA VAL A 116 -10.61 -16.75 -3.68
C VAL A 116 -9.31 -17.14 -3.00
N LYS A 117 -9.26 -17.26 -1.67
CA LYS A 117 -7.98 -17.52 -0.97
C LYS A 117 -7.33 -18.82 -1.41
N ASP A 118 -8.09 -19.92 -1.45
CA ASP A 118 -7.55 -21.23 -1.78
C ASP A 118 -7.19 -21.34 -3.26
N VAL A 119 -7.95 -20.69 -4.13
CA VAL A 119 -7.63 -20.55 -5.57
C VAL A 119 -6.31 -19.81 -5.73
N ILE A 120 -6.14 -18.64 -5.10
CA ILE A 120 -4.90 -17.87 -5.16
C ILE A 120 -3.74 -18.66 -4.56
N ASN A 121 -3.92 -19.29 -3.40
CA ASN A 121 -2.88 -20.10 -2.74
C ASN A 121 -2.48 -21.32 -3.57
N SER A 122 -3.38 -21.85 -4.40
CA SER A 122 -3.05 -22.93 -5.33
C SER A 122 -1.95 -22.53 -6.33
N PHE A 123 -1.80 -21.24 -6.62
CA PHE A 123 -0.75 -20.73 -7.51
C PHE A 123 0.65 -20.73 -6.86
N TYR A 124 0.71 -20.87 -5.54
CA TYR A 124 1.94 -20.80 -4.75
C TYR A 124 2.24 -22.11 -4.03
N ILE A 125 1.72 -23.24 -4.52
CA ILE A 125 1.97 -24.55 -3.92
C ILE A 125 3.46 -24.88 -3.97
N VAL A 126 3.98 -25.41 -2.87
CA VAL A 126 5.34 -25.94 -2.73
C VAL A 126 5.22 -27.40 -2.30
N ARG A 127 5.76 -28.33 -3.10
CA ARG A 127 5.72 -29.78 -2.79
C ARG A 127 7.08 -30.26 -2.31
N ARG A 128 7.11 -30.98 -1.19
CA ARG A 128 8.33 -31.60 -0.65
C ARG A 128 7.98 -33.00 -0.16
N GLY A 129 8.40 -34.01 -0.93
CA GLY A 129 7.90 -35.37 -0.77
C GLY A 129 6.36 -35.39 -0.87
N ASP A 130 5.71 -36.09 0.05
CA ASP A 130 4.24 -36.20 0.08
C ASP A 130 3.54 -34.98 0.70
N LYS A 131 4.30 -33.98 1.16
CA LYS A 131 3.74 -32.80 1.84
C LYS A 131 3.57 -31.63 0.89
N LYS A 132 2.46 -30.91 1.11
CA LYS A 132 2.07 -29.72 0.37
C LYS A 132 2.11 -28.51 1.31
N PHE A 133 2.82 -27.47 0.90
CA PHE A 133 2.92 -26.20 1.61
C PHE A 133 2.46 -25.05 0.72
N ILE A 134 2.25 -23.88 1.33
CA ILE A 134 1.98 -22.64 0.61
C ILE A 134 3.21 -21.73 0.69
N GLY A 135 3.80 -21.47 -0.47
CA GLY A 135 4.86 -20.49 -0.66
C GLY A 135 4.39 -19.09 -0.30
N SER A 136 5.21 -18.42 0.51
CA SER A 136 4.96 -17.06 0.98
C SER A 136 5.76 -16.02 0.18
N HIS A 137 7.00 -16.34 -0.18
CA HIS A 137 7.91 -15.46 -0.91
C HIS A 137 8.78 -16.28 -1.86
N PHE A 138 9.11 -15.69 -3.01
CA PHE A 138 9.91 -16.29 -4.07
C PHE A 138 10.94 -15.24 -4.50
N ILE A 139 12.23 -15.58 -4.49
CA ILE A 139 13.28 -14.64 -4.90
C ILE A 139 13.68 -14.95 -6.32
N TRP A 140 13.61 -13.93 -7.16
CA TRP A 140 14.03 -13.97 -8.54
C TRP A 140 15.31 -13.19 -8.73
N GLU A 141 16.27 -13.75 -9.44
CA GLU A 141 17.49 -13.06 -9.84
C GLU A 141 17.68 -13.20 -11.35
N SER A 142 17.67 -12.08 -12.08
CA SER A 142 17.86 -12.06 -13.55
C SER A 142 16.85 -12.95 -14.31
N GLY A 143 15.62 -13.03 -13.81
CA GLY A 143 14.58 -13.88 -14.41
C GLY A 143 14.66 -15.36 -14.04
N LYS A 144 15.57 -15.78 -13.15
CA LYS A 144 15.61 -17.14 -12.60
C LYS A 144 15.12 -17.15 -11.16
N LEU A 145 14.26 -18.10 -10.82
CA LEU A 145 13.84 -18.35 -9.44
C LEU A 145 15.02 -18.97 -8.68
N THR A 146 15.42 -18.37 -7.55
CA THR A 146 16.61 -18.80 -6.78
C THR A 146 16.29 -19.26 -5.37
N GLU A 147 15.23 -18.72 -4.75
CA GLU A 147 14.80 -19.13 -3.40
C GLU A 147 13.27 -19.14 -3.25
N ILE A 148 12.78 -20.03 -2.41
CA ILE A 148 11.38 -20.14 -2.01
C ILE A 148 11.28 -20.16 -0.49
N TRP A 149 10.37 -19.36 0.05
CA TRP A 149 10.11 -19.27 1.48
C TRP A 149 8.71 -19.75 1.79
N TYR A 150 8.57 -20.71 2.69
CA TYR A 150 7.28 -21.21 3.16
C TYR A 150 7.33 -21.50 4.66
N LYS A 151 6.21 -21.92 5.25
CA LYS A 151 6.13 -22.27 6.67
C LYS A 151 5.83 -23.76 6.81
N ASN A 152 6.42 -24.38 7.82
CA ASN A 152 6.05 -25.74 8.22
C ASN A 152 4.74 -25.71 9.04
N ASP A 153 3.95 -26.78 8.94
CA ASP A 153 2.70 -26.98 9.68
C ASP A 153 2.91 -27.37 11.15
N VAL A 154 4.15 -27.65 11.56
CA VAL A 154 4.47 -27.94 12.96
C VAL A 154 4.23 -26.69 13.83
N LYS A 155 3.70 -26.90 15.05
CA LYS A 155 3.28 -25.91 16.08
C LYS A 155 4.13 -24.62 16.21
N ASN A 156 5.38 -24.60 15.75
CA ASN A 156 6.26 -23.44 15.79
C ASN A 156 6.35 -22.58 14.50
N ARG A 157 5.58 -22.85 13.43
CA ARG A 157 5.49 -22.01 12.20
C ARG A 157 6.86 -21.51 11.69
N THR A 158 7.89 -22.34 11.79
CA THR A 158 9.25 -21.95 11.41
C THR A 158 9.30 -21.67 9.93
N LYS A 159 9.88 -20.52 9.55
CA LYS A 159 10.11 -20.18 8.15
C LYS A 159 11.19 -21.09 7.58
N ILE A 160 10.86 -21.81 6.52
CA ILE A 160 11.80 -22.60 5.72
C ILE A 160 12.21 -21.78 4.49
N ILE A 161 13.49 -21.86 4.11
CA ILE A 161 14.08 -21.21 2.94
C ILE A 161 14.83 -22.30 2.18
N GLU A 162 14.48 -22.52 0.92
CA GLU A 162 15.09 -23.55 0.08
C GLU A 162 15.26 -23.06 -1.37
N LYS A 163 16.07 -23.77 -2.15
CA LYS A 163 16.15 -23.61 -3.61
C LYS A 163 14.90 -24.22 -4.27
N PRO A 164 14.47 -23.72 -5.44
CA PRO A 164 13.36 -24.32 -6.17
C PRO A 164 13.68 -25.74 -6.62
N THR A 165 12.68 -26.62 -6.59
CA THR A 165 12.70 -27.92 -7.26
C THR A 165 12.15 -27.82 -8.67
N GLU A 166 12.26 -28.89 -9.46
CA GLU A 166 11.67 -28.94 -10.81
C GLU A 166 10.15 -28.73 -10.78
N ASP A 167 9.45 -29.29 -9.79
CA ASP A 167 8.01 -29.07 -9.59
C ASP A 167 7.68 -27.58 -9.39
N ASP A 168 8.51 -26.85 -8.65
CA ASP A 168 8.31 -25.43 -8.41
C ASP A 168 8.49 -24.63 -9.71
N LEU A 169 9.48 -25.00 -10.54
CA LEU A 169 9.75 -24.37 -11.84
C LEU A 169 8.65 -24.68 -12.87
N ASN A 170 8.15 -25.92 -12.88
CA ASN A 170 7.04 -26.34 -13.73
C ASN A 170 5.74 -25.61 -13.37
N LEU A 171 5.44 -25.46 -12.08
CA LEU A 171 4.27 -24.68 -11.66
C LEU A 171 4.38 -23.22 -12.10
N VAL A 172 5.53 -22.59 -11.89
CA VAL A 172 5.73 -21.18 -12.25
C VAL A 172 5.66 -20.95 -13.76
N SER A 173 6.25 -21.84 -14.56
CA SER A 173 6.22 -21.75 -16.04
C SER A 173 4.83 -22.02 -16.63
N SER A 174 3.91 -22.62 -15.87
CA SER A 174 2.52 -22.82 -16.32
C SER A 174 1.75 -21.48 -16.48
N PHE A 175 2.18 -20.43 -15.79
CA PHE A 175 1.58 -19.09 -15.84
C PHE A 175 2.15 -18.25 -16.99
N SER A 176 1.26 -17.55 -17.68
CA SER A 176 1.62 -16.60 -18.76
C SER A 176 0.55 -15.52 -18.88
N TYR A 177 0.92 -14.32 -19.34
CA TYR A 177 0.00 -13.18 -19.37
C TYR A 177 -1.22 -13.44 -20.26
N ASN A 178 -1.05 -14.12 -21.38
CA ASN A 178 -2.13 -14.48 -22.32
C ASN A 178 -3.14 -15.49 -21.76
N LYS A 179 -2.80 -16.21 -20.68
CA LYS A 179 -3.73 -17.14 -20.02
C LYS A 179 -4.61 -16.46 -18.96
N ILE A 180 -4.39 -15.18 -18.64
CA ILE A 180 -5.17 -14.47 -17.60
C ILE A 180 -6.57 -14.16 -18.16
N PRO A 181 -7.65 -14.73 -17.57
CA PRO A 181 -9.01 -14.55 -18.08
C PRO A 181 -9.67 -13.27 -17.55
N TYR A 182 -9.08 -12.64 -16.55
CA TYR A 182 -9.60 -11.45 -15.87
C TYR A 182 -8.94 -10.17 -16.40
N TYR A 183 -9.54 -9.02 -16.12
CA TYR A 183 -8.98 -7.74 -16.50
C TYR A 183 -7.60 -7.47 -15.87
N TYR A 184 -6.68 -6.93 -16.67
CA TYR A 184 -5.43 -6.32 -16.23
C TYR A 184 -5.01 -5.22 -17.22
N PRO A 185 -4.28 -4.18 -16.77
CA PRO A 185 -3.87 -3.10 -17.65
C PRO A 185 -2.86 -3.60 -18.70
N LYS A 186 -3.14 -3.33 -19.98
CA LYS A 186 -2.27 -3.68 -21.11
C LYS A 186 -1.54 -2.49 -21.70
N ASP A 187 -1.71 -1.30 -21.12
CA ASP A 187 -1.08 -0.08 -21.59
C ASP A 187 0.45 -0.12 -21.41
N ARG A 188 1.13 0.60 -22.29
CA ARG A 188 2.56 0.89 -22.18
C ARG A 188 2.78 2.08 -21.26
N PHE A 189 3.94 2.13 -20.63
CA PHE A 189 4.31 3.35 -19.91
C PHE A 189 4.51 4.52 -20.87
N PHE A 190 4.31 5.73 -20.37
CA PHE A 190 4.88 6.93 -20.99
C PHE A 190 6.40 6.98 -20.73
N HIS A 191 7.13 7.80 -21.49
CA HIS A 191 8.56 7.99 -21.26
C HIS A 191 8.79 9.00 -20.12
N ASN A 192 9.46 8.59 -19.05
CA ASN A 192 9.98 9.47 -18.00
C ASN A 192 11.10 8.78 -17.22
N SER A 193 12.34 9.20 -17.48
CA SER A 193 13.54 8.64 -16.87
C SER A 193 13.63 8.83 -15.36
N ARG A 194 13.06 9.92 -14.80
CA ARG A 194 13.10 10.20 -13.35
C ARG A 194 12.33 9.17 -12.51
N ILE A 195 11.40 8.47 -13.14
CA ILE A 195 10.58 7.43 -12.49
C ILE A 195 10.76 6.07 -13.16
N ASN A 196 11.81 5.86 -13.95
CA ASN A 196 12.08 4.60 -14.64
C ASN A 196 10.92 4.12 -15.55
N ALA A 197 10.19 5.05 -16.17
CA ALA A 197 9.13 4.76 -17.13
C ALA A 197 9.68 4.83 -18.57
N ASN A 198 9.42 3.81 -19.37
CA ASN A 198 9.88 3.73 -20.76
C ASN A 198 8.75 3.23 -21.68
N ARG A 199 8.69 3.69 -22.93
CA ARG A 199 7.57 3.37 -23.86
C ARG A 199 7.60 1.94 -24.41
N GLU A 200 8.61 1.15 -24.09
CA GLU A 200 8.77 -0.22 -24.59
C GLU A 200 8.12 -1.24 -23.65
N SER A 201 8.13 -0.95 -22.34
CA SER A 201 7.56 -1.81 -21.30
C SER A 201 6.07 -1.57 -21.09
N HIS A 202 5.33 -2.66 -20.86
CA HIS A 202 3.94 -2.59 -20.42
C HIS A 202 3.82 -2.48 -18.90
N ILE A 203 2.73 -1.87 -18.41
CA ILE A 203 2.46 -1.71 -16.98
C ILE A 203 2.41 -3.07 -16.27
N TYR A 204 1.83 -4.08 -16.91
CA TYR A 204 1.71 -5.41 -16.33
C TYR A 204 3.06 -6.11 -16.10
N GLU A 205 4.13 -5.69 -16.77
CA GLU A 205 5.47 -6.27 -16.60
C GLU A 205 6.09 -5.94 -15.24
N LEU A 206 5.47 -5.04 -14.46
CA LEU A 206 5.77 -4.85 -13.03
C LEU A 206 5.41 -6.05 -12.17
N PHE A 207 4.68 -7.04 -12.69
CA PHE A 207 4.24 -8.23 -11.96
C PHE A 207 4.75 -9.48 -12.67
N THR A 208 4.91 -10.58 -11.95
CA THR A 208 5.07 -11.89 -12.60
C THR A 208 3.71 -12.31 -13.19
N PRO A 209 3.66 -13.17 -14.22
CA PRO A 209 2.41 -13.70 -14.73
C PRO A 209 1.54 -14.35 -13.64
N ARG A 210 2.18 -15.06 -12.70
CA ARG A 210 1.52 -15.66 -11.53
C ARG A 210 0.88 -14.62 -10.61
N ASN A 211 1.62 -13.58 -10.19
CA ASN A 211 1.06 -12.53 -9.33
C ASN A 211 -0.02 -11.73 -10.04
N LEU A 212 0.14 -11.47 -11.34
CA LEU A 212 -0.88 -10.74 -12.09
C LEU A 212 -2.18 -11.55 -12.20
N MET A 213 -2.10 -12.86 -12.48
CA MET A 213 -3.26 -13.76 -12.44
C MET A 213 -4.01 -13.69 -11.11
N ALA A 214 -3.28 -13.79 -10.00
CA ALA A 214 -3.87 -13.71 -8.66
C ALA A 214 -4.49 -12.34 -8.35
N LEU A 215 -3.82 -11.25 -8.73
CA LEU A 215 -4.31 -9.89 -8.54
C LEU A 215 -5.58 -9.63 -9.36
N SER A 216 -5.61 -10.07 -10.62
CA SER A 216 -6.75 -9.90 -11.49
C SER A 216 -7.96 -10.72 -11.04
N LEU A 217 -7.76 -11.96 -10.57
CA LEU A 217 -8.81 -12.77 -9.93
C LEU A 217 -9.38 -12.05 -8.68
N LEU A 218 -8.50 -11.57 -7.81
CA LEU A 218 -8.91 -10.89 -6.57
C LEU A 218 -9.70 -9.60 -6.88
N MET A 219 -9.23 -8.80 -7.84
CA MET A 219 -9.92 -7.58 -8.24
C MET A 219 -11.28 -7.86 -8.88
N ASP A 220 -11.35 -8.85 -9.78
CA ASP A 220 -12.61 -9.29 -10.39
C ASP A 220 -13.66 -9.64 -9.32
N ARG A 221 -13.25 -10.37 -8.27
CA ARG A 221 -14.16 -10.67 -7.15
C ARG A 221 -14.50 -9.43 -6.31
N ILE A 222 -13.57 -8.51 -6.10
CA ILE A 222 -13.85 -7.26 -5.36
C ILE A 222 -14.86 -6.39 -6.11
N GLU A 223 -14.78 -6.30 -7.44
CA GLU A 223 -15.72 -5.51 -8.26
C GLU A 223 -17.17 -6.02 -8.15
N LYS A 224 -17.36 -7.31 -7.89
CA LYS A 224 -18.66 -7.98 -7.69
C LYS A 224 -19.28 -7.74 -6.31
N ILE A 225 -18.63 -6.99 -5.41
CA ILE A 225 -19.23 -6.61 -4.12
C ILE A 225 -20.36 -5.59 -4.38
N GLU A 226 -21.59 -5.95 -4.00
CA GLU A 226 -22.80 -5.13 -4.22
C GLU A 226 -22.77 -3.80 -3.44
N ASN A 227 -22.41 -3.85 -2.15
CA ASN A 227 -22.37 -2.65 -1.33
C ASN A 227 -21.20 -1.76 -1.74
N ASN A 228 -21.50 -0.60 -2.34
CA ASN A 228 -20.48 0.29 -2.88
C ASN A 228 -19.42 0.72 -1.85
N ASN A 229 -19.83 1.08 -0.63
CA ASN A 229 -18.89 1.51 0.40
C ASN A 229 -17.94 0.38 0.84
N VAL A 230 -18.46 -0.85 0.91
CA VAL A 230 -17.66 -2.03 1.22
C VAL A 230 -16.73 -2.38 0.06
N ARG A 231 -17.23 -2.32 -1.19
CA ARG A 231 -16.44 -2.52 -2.40
C ARG A 231 -15.27 -1.56 -2.48
N GLU A 232 -15.52 -0.26 -2.33
CA GLU A 232 -14.49 0.78 -2.37
C GLU A 232 -13.47 0.63 -1.25
N PHE A 233 -13.90 0.16 -0.06
CA PHE A 233 -12.97 -0.21 1.01
C PHE A 233 -12.02 -1.35 0.60
N PHE A 234 -12.52 -2.38 -0.08
CA PHE A 234 -11.68 -3.48 -0.55
C PHE A 234 -10.81 -3.10 -1.75
N LYS A 235 -11.28 -2.24 -2.64
CA LYS A 235 -10.43 -1.62 -3.68
C LYS A 235 -9.28 -0.85 -3.05
N PHE A 236 -9.54 -0.10 -1.99
CA PHE A 236 -8.50 0.61 -1.24
C PHE A 236 -7.49 -0.33 -0.58
N CYS A 237 -7.95 -1.46 -0.02
CA CYS A 237 -7.06 -2.51 0.48
C CYS A 237 -6.21 -3.11 -0.63
N PHE A 238 -6.83 -3.40 -1.78
CA PHE A 238 -6.18 -3.93 -2.97
C PHE A 238 -5.08 -2.98 -3.45
N THR A 239 -5.40 -1.73 -3.76
CA THR A 239 -4.41 -0.74 -4.26
C THR A 239 -3.28 -0.51 -3.27
N ALA A 240 -3.56 -0.52 -1.96
CA ALA A 240 -2.54 -0.41 -0.91
C ALA A 240 -1.64 -1.65 -0.77
N SER A 241 -2.04 -2.80 -1.32
CA SER A 241 -1.25 -4.05 -1.34
C SER A 241 -0.49 -4.29 -2.65
N VAL A 242 -0.98 -3.78 -3.79
CA VAL A 242 -0.45 -4.08 -5.14
C VAL A 242 1.06 -3.86 -5.25
N GLY A 243 1.57 -2.73 -4.75
CA GLY A 243 3.01 -2.46 -4.81
C GLY A 243 3.88 -3.51 -4.10
N GLN A 244 3.37 -4.12 -3.03
CA GLN A 244 4.06 -5.19 -2.29
C GLN A 244 4.00 -6.55 -3.02
N ALA A 245 3.06 -6.72 -3.94
CA ALA A 245 2.94 -7.89 -4.80
C ALA A 245 3.66 -7.71 -6.17
N SER A 246 4.34 -6.57 -6.38
CA SER A 246 5.06 -6.28 -7.61
C SER A 246 6.51 -6.79 -7.57
N ARG A 247 7.13 -6.88 -8.74
CA ARG A 247 8.56 -7.14 -8.94
C ARG A 247 9.45 -6.00 -8.46
N MET A 248 8.89 -4.86 -8.04
CA MET A 248 9.65 -3.72 -7.51
C MET A 248 10.14 -3.95 -6.06
N VAL A 249 9.73 -5.04 -5.41
CA VAL A 249 10.12 -5.32 -4.03
C VAL A 249 11.55 -5.86 -3.98
N PHE A 250 12.49 -5.01 -3.58
CA PHE A 250 13.91 -5.36 -3.54
C PHE A 250 14.28 -6.28 -2.37
N VAL A 251 15.36 -7.03 -2.53
CA VAL A 251 15.97 -7.83 -1.47
C VAL A 251 16.92 -6.98 -0.63
N VAL A 252 16.72 -6.94 0.69
CA VAL A 252 17.64 -6.28 1.62
C VAL A 252 18.62 -7.33 2.15
N LYS A 253 19.91 -7.19 1.83
CA LYS A 253 20.99 -8.07 2.32
C LYS A 253 21.73 -7.49 3.53
N ARG A 254 21.81 -6.16 3.61
CA ARG A 254 22.51 -5.42 4.66
C ARG A 254 21.59 -4.36 5.22
N ARG A 255 21.04 -4.61 6.40
CA ARG A 255 20.34 -3.58 7.17
C ARG A 255 21.28 -3.07 8.25
N GLY A 256 21.78 -1.84 8.08
CA GLY A 256 22.44 -1.14 9.19
C GLY A 256 21.43 -0.87 10.29
N LYS A 257 21.78 -1.12 11.55
CA LYS A 257 21.06 -0.45 12.65
C LYS A 257 21.43 1.04 12.61
N PHE A 258 20.51 1.92 13.01
CA PHE A 258 20.76 3.37 13.10
C PHE A 258 22.03 3.72 13.92
N ASN A 259 22.51 2.80 14.76
CA ASN A 259 23.72 2.96 15.59
C ASN A 259 25.01 2.41 14.90
N GLY A 260 25.10 2.42 13.58
CA GLY A 260 26.32 2.07 12.82
C GLY A 260 26.75 0.59 12.85
N LYS A 261 26.09 -0.26 13.64
CA LYS A 261 26.39 -1.70 13.70
C LYS A 261 25.71 -2.44 12.54
N SER A 262 26.50 -2.93 11.59
CA SER A 262 26.06 -3.92 10.60
C SER A 262 25.90 -5.29 11.28
N ARG A 263 24.90 -6.08 10.85
CA ARG A 263 24.83 -7.48 11.27
C ARG A 263 25.98 -8.26 10.63
N LYS A 264 26.61 -9.16 11.40
CA LYS A 264 27.69 -10.05 10.94
C LYS A 264 27.22 -11.12 9.94
N THR A 265 25.94 -11.50 9.97
CA THR A 265 25.35 -12.51 9.07
C THR A 265 24.49 -11.87 7.99
N GLU A 266 24.75 -12.25 6.74
CA GLU A 266 23.95 -11.84 5.58
C GLU A 266 22.60 -12.55 5.65
N ARG A 267 21.54 -11.77 5.87
CA ARG A 267 20.16 -12.27 5.94
C ARG A 267 19.34 -11.50 4.93
N LYS A 268 18.76 -12.22 3.96
CA LYS A 268 17.78 -11.65 3.04
C LYS A 268 16.52 -11.28 3.80
N GLU A 269 16.14 -10.01 3.73
CA GLU A 269 14.91 -9.44 4.29
C GLU A 269 14.08 -8.82 3.16
N VAL A 270 12.75 -8.85 3.31
CA VAL A 270 11.81 -8.23 2.38
C VAL A 270 11.95 -6.72 2.47
N GLY A 271 12.31 -6.09 1.35
CA GLY A 271 12.33 -4.64 1.20
C GLY A 271 10.94 -4.05 1.02
N SER A 272 10.91 -2.77 0.68
CA SER A 272 9.69 -2.13 0.16
C SER A 272 9.83 -1.98 -1.36
N TRP A 273 8.99 -1.15 -1.95
CA TRP A 273 9.14 -0.62 -3.30
C TRP A 273 9.43 0.89 -3.19
N VAL A 274 10.20 1.47 -4.11
CA VAL A 274 10.64 2.88 -4.06
C VAL A 274 9.85 3.75 -5.03
N ILE A 275 10.14 5.06 -5.06
CA ILE A 275 9.57 5.97 -6.05
C ILE A 275 10.04 5.53 -7.43
N GLY A 276 9.10 5.50 -8.38
CA GLY A 276 9.34 5.07 -9.75
C GLY A 276 9.12 3.57 -9.98
N TYR A 277 9.10 3.20 -11.25
CA TYR A 277 8.82 1.87 -11.77
C TYR A 277 10.10 1.03 -11.91
N TRP A 278 11.02 1.17 -10.95
CA TRP A 278 12.27 0.42 -10.95
C TRP A 278 12.02 -1.05 -10.56
N VAL A 279 12.45 -1.95 -11.45
CA VAL A 279 12.43 -3.40 -11.19
C VAL A 279 13.87 -3.87 -10.95
N PRO A 280 14.24 -4.24 -9.70
CA PRO A 280 15.57 -4.73 -9.40
C PRO A 280 15.84 -6.09 -10.06
N LYS A 281 17.12 -6.31 -10.39
CA LYS A 281 17.63 -7.60 -10.89
C LYS A 281 17.31 -8.75 -9.94
N GLU A 282 17.48 -8.52 -8.64
CA GLU A 282 17.08 -9.44 -7.57
C GLU A 282 15.86 -8.87 -6.82
N HIS A 283 14.72 -9.55 -6.87
CA HIS A 283 13.47 -9.08 -6.27
C HIS A 283 12.65 -10.21 -5.65
N PHE A 284 11.77 -9.82 -4.75
CA PHE A 284 10.73 -10.69 -4.24
C PHE A 284 9.52 -10.71 -5.17
N GLU A 285 9.00 -11.89 -5.43
CA GLU A 285 7.61 -12.13 -5.73
C GLU A 285 6.94 -12.67 -4.45
N ILE A 286 5.89 -11.99 -4.00
CA ILE A 286 5.21 -12.31 -2.73
C ILE A 286 3.80 -12.80 -3.04
N ASN A 287 3.35 -13.81 -2.31
CA ASN A 287 1.99 -14.35 -2.42
C ASN A 287 0.95 -13.21 -2.26
N VAL A 288 0.12 -13.06 -3.28
CA VAL A 288 -0.84 -11.95 -3.39
C VAL A 288 -1.87 -11.93 -2.27
N TRP A 289 -2.38 -13.10 -1.87
CA TRP A 289 -3.32 -13.18 -0.76
C TRP A 289 -2.67 -12.70 0.54
N ASN A 290 -1.42 -13.10 0.81
CA ASN A 290 -0.68 -12.64 1.98
C ASN A 290 -0.46 -11.11 1.95
N CYS A 291 -0.16 -10.52 0.78
CA CYS A 291 -0.05 -9.07 0.64
C CYS A 291 -1.37 -8.36 0.96
N PHE A 292 -2.46 -8.83 0.38
CA PHE A 292 -3.80 -8.27 0.54
C PHE A 292 -4.31 -8.41 1.98
N GLU A 293 -4.26 -9.61 2.55
CA GLU A 293 -4.73 -9.90 3.90
C GLU A 293 -3.96 -9.08 4.95
N ASN A 294 -2.63 -8.99 4.83
CA ASN A 294 -1.83 -8.16 5.73
C ASN A 294 -2.21 -6.68 5.66
N ARG A 295 -2.54 -6.19 4.45
CA ARG A 295 -2.97 -4.81 4.26
C ARG A 295 -4.36 -4.58 4.83
N TYR A 296 -5.31 -5.46 4.53
CA TYR A 296 -6.65 -5.48 5.10
C TYR A 296 -6.62 -5.41 6.63
N ARG A 297 -5.86 -6.31 7.29
CA ARG A 297 -5.75 -6.39 8.75
C ARG A 297 -5.24 -5.08 9.37
N LYS A 298 -4.31 -4.39 8.71
CA LYS A 298 -3.82 -3.07 9.16
C LYS A 298 -4.88 -1.98 9.00
N ILE A 299 -5.56 -1.94 7.85
CA ILE A 299 -6.57 -0.93 7.55
C ILE A 299 -7.80 -1.10 8.45
N ILE A 300 -8.31 -2.32 8.64
CA ILE A 300 -9.48 -2.56 9.50
C ILE A 300 -9.20 -2.21 10.96
N LYS A 301 -7.97 -2.46 11.45
CA LYS A 301 -7.53 -2.02 12.78
C LYS A 301 -7.59 -0.50 12.92
N ALA A 302 -7.12 0.24 11.91
CA ALA A 302 -7.18 1.69 11.91
C ALA A 302 -8.63 2.20 11.84
N LYS A 303 -9.49 1.59 11.01
CA LYS A 303 -10.91 1.97 10.86
C LYS A 303 -11.74 1.73 12.12
N ARG A 304 -11.51 0.64 12.86
CA ARG A 304 -12.19 0.40 14.16
C ARG A 304 -11.95 1.55 15.15
N GLY A 305 -10.77 2.15 15.15
CA GLY A 305 -10.46 3.31 15.99
C GLY A 305 -11.20 4.61 15.60
N LEU A 306 -11.81 4.65 14.42
CA LEU A 306 -12.54 5.81 13.90
C LEU A 306 -14.07 5.62 13.92
N GLU A 307 -14.54 4.38 14.03
CA GLU A 307 -15.95 4.00 13.90
C GLU A 307 -16.87 4.77 14.85
N TYR A 308 -16.40 5.02 16.08
CA TYR A 308 -17.17 5.70 17.13
C TYR A 308 -16.76 7.14 17.38
N LYS A 309 -15.78 7.67 16.64
CA LYS A 309 -15.38 9.06 16.83
C LYS A 309 -16.44 9.98 16.25
N LYS A 310 -16.98 10.86 17.08
CA LYS A 310 -17.81 11.99 16.66
C LYS A 310 -16.86 13.07 16.14
N TYR A 311 -17.09 13.46 14.89
CA TYR A 311 -16.52 14.64 14.25
C TYR A 311 -17.68 15.33 13.56
#